data_AF-A0A5N4CUR9-F1
#
_entry.id   AF-A0A5N4CUR9-F1
#
_cell.length_a   1.000
_cell.length_b   1.000
_cell.length_c   1.000
_cell.angle_alpha   90.00
_cell.angle_beta   90.00
_cell.angle_gamma   90.00
#
_symmetry.space_group_name_H-M   'P 1'
#
loop_
_entity.id
_entity.type
_entity.pdbx_description
1 polymer ?
#
loop_
_entity_poly.entity_id
_entity_poly.type
_entity_poly.pdbx_seq_one_letter_code
_entity_poly.pdbx_strand_id
1 'polypeptide(L)'
;MEPGSSNPPRYEGKFDAGSVFPLMVQICVWFGRPLEKTRFVAKCKAIQSSIKPSPFSGNIYHILGKVKFSDSERTMEVCHNTVANSLSIVPVLEGPTPPPDPRSTPQGSGGQQEYYLVFIGCSLKEESVKDWLRQSAKQVKPQRKALKTRGMLTQQEIRNIHVKRHLDPLPAGYFYNGTQFVNFFGDKTDFHPLMDQFMNDYVEEANREIEKYNRELEQQEYHDLFEQKP
;
A
#
# COMPACT_ATOMS: atom_id res chain seq x y z
N MET A 1 -64.11 -56.00 10.87
CA MET A 1 -63.66 -55.30 9.65
C MET A 1 -64.20 -53.89 9.76
N GLU A 2 -63.44 -52.83 9.97
CA GLU A 2 -62.01 -52.52 9.93
C GLU A 2 -61.80 -51.33 10.90
N PRO A 3 -60.64 -51.18 11.56
CA PRO A 3 -60.37 -50.04 12.45
C PRO A 3 -59.90 -48.81 11.66
N GLY A 4 -60.37 -47.63 12.07
CA GLY A 4 -59.95 -46.34 11.52
C GLY A 4 -58.47 -46.05 11.81
N SER A 5 -57.68 -45.94 10.74
CA SER A 5 -56.28 -45.49 10.79
C SER A 5 -56.23 -43.96 10.81
N SER A 6 -55.83 -43.39 11.94
CA SER A 6 -55.38 -41.99 12.02
C SER A 6 -53.91 -41.92 11.58
N ASN A 7 -53.66 -41.34 10.40
CA ASN A 7 -52.31 -40.95 10.03
C ASN A 7 -51.97 -39.60 10.68
N PRO A 8 -50.80 -39.45 11.34
CA PRO A 8 -50.34 -38.15 11.82
C PRO A 8 -49.91 -37.25 10.64
N PRO A 9 -49.97 -35.92 10.81
CA PRO A 9 -49.60 -34.99 9.76
C PRO A 9 -48.09 -35.12 9.47
N ARG A 10 -47.75 -35.40 8.21
CA ARG A 10 -46.39 -35.25 7.68
C ARG A 10 -46.04 -33.76 7.74
N TYR A 11 -45.13 -33.40 8.63
CA TYR A 11 -44.47 -32.10 8.55
C TYR A 11 -43.56 -32.09 7.32
N GLU A 12 -43.94 -31.34 6.31
CA GLU A 12 -43.06 -30.95 5.21
C GLU A 12 -41.98 -30.02 5.80
N GLY A 13 -40.83 -30.60 6.14
CA GLY A 13 -39.68 -29.86 6.63
C GLY A 13 -39.05 -29.04 5.52
N LYS A 14 -39.64 -27.89 5.17
CA LYS A 14 -38.91 -26.81 4.50
C LYS A 14 -38.13 -26.04 5.57
N PHE A 15 -36.90 -26.46 5.80
CA PHE A 15 -35.95 -25.62 6.52
C PHE A 15 -35.53 -24.49 5.58
N ASP A 16 -36.23 -23.36 5.63
CA ASP A 16 -35.64 -22.10 5.19
C ASP A 16 -34.52 -21.78 6.19
N ALA A 17 -33.30 -22.19 5.88
CA ALA A 17 -32.13 -21.67 6.55
C ALA A 17 -32.14 -20.15 6.28
N GLY A 18 -32.63 -19.38 7.26
CA GLY A 18 -32.73 -17.93 7.15
C GLY A 18 -31.41 -17.30 6.71
N SER A 19 -31.48 -16.08 6.17
CA SER A 19 -30.29 -15.36 5.72
C SER A 19 -29.24 -15.32 6.84
N VAL A 20 -28.11 -16.01 6.64
CA VAL A 20 -26.99 -15.98 7.58
C VAL A 20 -26.49 -14.54 7.62
N PHE A 21 -26.78 -13.84 8.71
CA PHE A 21 -26.28 -12.49 8.95
C PHE A 21 -25.21 -12.54 10.03
N PRO A 22 -24.00 -12.01 9.77
CA PRO A 22 -23.56 -11.34 8.53
C PRO A 22 -23.32 -12.30 7.35
N LEU A 23 -23.51 -11.81 6.12
CA LEU A 23 -23.23 -12.56 4.89
C LEU A 23 -21.73 -12.80 4.75
N MET A 24 -21.33 -14.08 4.76
CA MET A 24 -19.98 -14.50 4.42
C MET A 24 -19.83 -14.48 2.90
N VAL A 25 -18.84 -13.74 2.40
CA VAL A 25 -18.52 -13.61 0.98
C VAL A 25 -17.11 -14.10 0.70
N GLN A 26 -16.90 -14.54 -0.54
CA GLN A 26 -15.61 -14.93 -1.07
C GLN A 26 -15.27 -14.03 -2.25
N ILE A 27 -14.12 -13.36 -2.20
CA ILE A 27 -13.62 -12.50 -3.28
C ILE A 27 -12.32 -13.10 -3.80
N CYS A 28 -12.30 -13.45 -5.08
CA CYS A 28 -11.10 -13.88 -5.79
C CYS A 28 -10.48 -12.70 -6.54
N VAL A 29 -9.20 -12.44 -6.34
CA VAL A 29 -8.46 -11.36 -6.98
C VAL A 29 -7.27 -11.95 -7.73
N TRP A 30 -7.22 -11.68 -9.03
CA TRP A 30 -6.16 -12.10 -9.95
C TRP A 30 -5.16 -10.98 -10.19
N PHE A 31 -3.88 -11.29 -10.30
CA PHE A 31 -2.82 -10.32 -10.53
C PHE A 31 -1.59 -10.94 -11.21
N GLY A 32 -0.84 -10.14 -11.96
CA GLY A 32 0.28 -10.63 -12.79
C GLY A 32 1.68 -10.37 -12.21
N ARG A 33 1.80 -9.66 -11.08
CA ARG A 33 3.10 -9.23 -10.53
C ARG A 33 3.42 -9.93 -9.20
N PRO A 34 4.70 -10.21 -8.91
CA PRO A 34 5.10 -10.78 -7.64
C PRO A 34 4.89 -9.81 -6.47
N LEU A 35 4.56 -10.34 -5.30
CA LEU A 35 4.39 -9.59 -4.06
C LEU A 35 5.72 -9.46 -3.29
N GLU A 36 5.77 -8.55 -2.31
CA GLU A 36 6.90 -8.48 -1.38
C GLU A 36 6.58 -9.32 -0.14
N LYS A 37 7.34 -10.40 0.07
CA LYS A 37 7.04 -11.41 1.11
C LYS A 37 6.97 -10.81 2.51
N THR A 38 7.93 -9.97 2.87
CA THR A 38 8.01 -9.30 4.17
C THR A 38 6.78 -8.43 4.45
N ARG A 39 6.39 -7.60 3.47
CA ARG A 39 5.19 -6.74 3.57
C ARG A 39 3.91 -7.56 3.64
N PHE A 40 3.77 -8.56 2.77
CA PHE A 40 2.61 -9.44 2.74
C PHE A 40 2.42 -10.17 4.09
N VAL A 41 3.48 -10.78 4.63
CA VAL A 41 3.45 -11.46 5.93
C VAL A 41 3.08 -10.49 7.05
N ALA A 42 3.67 -9.30 7.08
CA ALA A 42 3.35 -8.28 8.09
C ALA A 42 1.87 -7.87 8.01
N LYS A 43 1.34 -7.67 6.80
CA LYS A 43 -0.06 -7.32 6.56
C LYS A 43 -1.02 -8.43 6.98
N CYS A 44 -0.73 -9.69 6.65
CA CYS A 44 -1.52 -10.83 7.12
C CYS A 44 -1.59 -10.86 8.65
N LYS A 45 -0.44 -10.79 9.32
CA LYS A 45 -0.37 -10.81 10.80
C LYS A 45 -1.12 -9.66 11.46
N ALA A 46 -1.14 -8.49 10.82
CA ALA A 46 -1.87 -7.32 11.32
C ALA A 46 -3.40 -7.45 11.20
N ILE A 47 -3.92 -8.35 10.36
CA ILE A 47 -5.38 -8.52 10.20
C ILE A 47 -6.01 -8.95 11.52
N GLN A 48 -5.38 -9.83 12.29
CA GLN A 48 -5.92 -10.31 13.56
C GLN A 48 -6.33 -9.15 14.48
N SER A 49 -5.46 -8.14 14.61
CA SER A 49 -5.74 -6.95 15.44
C SER A 49 -6.84 -6.05 14.88
N SER A 50 -7.19 -6.19 13.60
CA SER A 50 -8.25 -5.43 12.93
C SER A 50 -9.61 -6.14 12.92
N ILE A 51 -9.69 -7.39 13.39
CA ILE A 51 -10.94 -8.15 13.46
C ILE A 51 -11.85 -7.52 14.51
N LYS A 52 -13.04 -7.11 14.10
CA LYS A 52 -14.05 -6.50 14.97
C LYS A 52 -15.04 -7.54 15.48
N PRO A 53 -15.38 -7.54 16.78
CA PRO A 53 -16.42 -8.42 17.31
C PRO A 53 -17.83 -7.98 16.90
N SER A 54 -18.04 -6.69 16.63
CA SER A 54 -19.25 -6.12 16.04
C SER A 54 -19.00 -4.67 15.61
N PRO A 55 -19.51 -4.21 14.44
CA PRO A 55 -20.06 -5.02 13.35
C PRO A 55 -18.96 -5.86 12.69
N PHE A 56 -19.32 -7.06 12.22
CA PHE A 56 -18.39 -7.97 11.54
C PHE A 56 -17.98 -7.52 10.12
N SER A 57 -18.58 -6.42 9.64
CA SER A 57 -18.37 -5.92 8.27
C SER A 57 -16.91 -5.54 8.03
N GLY A 58 -16.34 -6.09 6.96
CA GLY A 58 -14.95 -5.89 6.57
C GLY A 58 -13.96 -6.87 7.22
N ASN A 59 -14.40 -7.78 8.10
CA ASN A 59 -13.52 -8.78 8.67
C ASN A 59 -13.14 -9.83 7.63
N ILE A 60 -11.84 -10.05 7.46
CA ILE A 60 -11.28 -11.16 6.67
C ILE A 60 -10.94 -12.29 7.64
N TYR A 61 -11.43 -13.49 7.39
CA TYR A 61 -11.19 -14.69 8.21
C TYR A 61 -10.15 -15.62 7.59
N HIS A 62 -10.19 -15.77 6.27
CA HIS A 62 -9.27 -16.62 5.54
C HIS A 62 -8.72 -15.93 4.30
N ILE A 63 -7.43 -16.17 4.05
CA ILE A 63 -6.75 -15.81 2.80
C ILE A 63 -6.12 -17.07 2.24
N LEU A 64 -6.45 -17.42 1.00
CA LEU A 64 -5.97 -18.62 0.33
C LEU A 64 -5.52 -18.24 -1.07
N GLY A 65 -4.51 -18.91 -1.64
CA GLY A 65 -4.24 -18.74 -3.07
C GLY A 65 -2.80 -19.02 -3.47
N LYS A 66 -2.47 -18.64 -4.69
CA LYS A 66 -1.18 -18.87 -5.32
C LYS A 66 -0.55 -17.53 -5.67
N VAL A 67 0.63 -17.28 -5.11
CA VAL A 67 1.35 -16.02 -5.29
C VAL A 67 2.80 -16.29 -5.64
N LYS A 68 3.42 -15.38 -6.39
CA LYS A 68 4.87 -15.32 -6.49
C LYS A 68 5.39 -14.21 -5.59
N PHE A 69 6.50 -14.44 -4.90
CA PHE A 69 7.19 -13.40 -4.15
C PHE A 69 8.44 -12.94 -4.90
N SER A 70 8.82 -11.69 -4.70
CA SER A 70 10.02 -11.09 -5.33
C SER A 70 11.34 -11.73 -4.88
N ASP A 71 11.34 -12.48 -3.78
CA ASP A 71 12.49 -13.23 -3.25
C ASP A 71 12.48 -14.72 -3.63
N SER A 72 11.49 -15.18 -4.43
CA SER A 72 11.34 -16.58 -4.83
C SER A 72 11.05 -16.71 -6.32
N GLU A 73 11.80 -17.58 -6.99
CA GLU A 73 11.51 -17.92 -8.39
C GLU A 73 10.27 -18.82 -8.52
N ARG A 74 9.98 -19.62 -7.49
CA ARG A 74 8.84 -20.54 -7.44
C ARG A 74 7.58 -19.84 -6.99
N THR A 75 6.44 -20.31 -7.51
CA THR A 75 5.12 -19.98 -7.01
C THR A 75 4.92 -20.60 -5.63
N MET A 76 4.30 -19.84 -4.74
CA MET A 76 4.01 -20.23 -3.36
C MET A 76 2.49 -20.31 -3.15
N GLU A 77 2.06 -21.36 -2.47
CA GLU A 77 0.71 -21.47 -1.92
C GLU A 77 0.67 -20.76 -0.57
N VAL A 78 -0.34 -19.90 -0.42
CA VAL A 78 -0.60 -19.14 0.80
C VAL A 78 -1.88 -19.66 1.42
N CYS A 79 -1.82 -19.94 2.71
CA CYS A 79 -2.98 -20.20 3.55
C CYS A 79 -2.86 -19.42 4.85
N HIS A 80 -3.79 -18.51 5.09
CA HIS A 80 -3.84 -17.71 6.30
C HIS A 80 -5.18 -17.88 6.99
N ASN A 81 -5.14 -18.26 8.27
CA ASN A 81 -6.25 -18.13 9.19
C ASN A 81 -5.99 -16.91 10.08
N THR A 82 -6.78 -15.86 9.89
CA THR A 82 -6.55 -14.56 10.55
C THR A 82 -6.90 -14.60 12.03
N VAL A 83 -7.89 -15.41 12.43
CA VAL A 83 -8.33 -15.55 13.83
C VAL A 83 -7.25 -16.24 14.66
N ALA A 84 -6.73 -17.36 14.15
CA ALA A 84 -5.62 -18.09 14.75
C ALA A 84 -4.25 -17.43 14.53
N ASN A 85 -4.20 -16.38 13.69
CA ASN A 85 -2.98 -15.75 13.20
C ASN A 85 -1.94 -16.76 12.65
N SER A 86 -2.45 -17.83 12.05
CA SER A 86 -1.63 -18.89 11.48
C SER A 86 -1.48 -18.61 9.99
N LEU A 87 -0.23 -18.42 9.55
CA LEU A 87 0.11 -18.15 8.16
C LEU A 87 1.07 -19.25 7.68
N SER A 88 0.61 -20.02 6.70
CA SER A 88 1.39 -21.01 5.97
C SER A 88 1.72 -20.47 4.58
N ILE A 89 3.00 -20.53 4.21
CA ILE A 89 3.50 -20.18 2.89
C ILE A 89 4.41 -21.32 2.45
N VAL A 90 3.94 -22.12 1.50
CA VAL A 90 4.64 -23.33 1.04
C VAL A 90 4.89 -23.25 -0.46
N PRO A 91 6.04 -23.71 -0.98
CA PRO A 91 6.23 -23.81 -2.42
C PRO A 91 5.15 -24.72 -3.03
N VAL A 92 4.57 -24.30 -4.16
CA VAL A 92 3.65 -25.16 -4.90
C VAL A 92 4.44 -26.35 -5.41
N LEU A 93 4.01 -27.56 -5.06
CA LEU A 93 4.50 -28.79 -5.66
C LEU A 93 3.95 -28.86 -7.08
N GLU A 94 4.78 -28.52 -8.07
CA GLU A 94 4.50 -28.86 -9.47
C GLU A 94 4.50 -30.39 -9.57
N GLY A 95 3.30 -30.98 -9.58
CA GLY A 95 3.13 -32.39 -9.90
C GLY A 95 3.60 -32.67 -11.33
N PRO A 96 3.94 -33.93 -11.66
CA PRO A 96 4.33 -34.29 -13.02
C PRO A 96 3.23 -33.84 -13.99
N THR A 97 3.59 -32.95 -14.91
CA THR A 97 2.70 -32.55 -16.01
C THR A 97 2.19 -33.79 -16.70
N PRO A 98 0.86 -33.97 -16.86
CA PRO A 98 0.35 -35.08 -17.64
C PRO A 98 0.97 -35.00 -19.04
N PRO A 99 1.32 -36.15 -19.65
CA PRO A 99 1.90 -36.16 -20.99
C PRO A 99 0.97 -35.39 -21.95
N PRO A 100 1.53 -34.57 -22.86
CA PRO A 100 0.74 -33.77 -23.77
C PRO A 100 -0.18 -34.68 -24.59
N ASP A 101 -1.49 -34.46 -24.51
CA ASP A 101 -2.46 -35.17 -25.36
C ASP A 101 -2.23 -34.70 -26.81
N PRO A 102 -1.88 -35.60 -27.74
CA PRO A 102 -1.60 -35.26 -29.13
C PRO A 102 -2.82 -34.73 -29.90
N ARG A 103 -4.01 -34.66 -29.28
CA ARG A 103 -5.24 -34.09 -29.88
C ARG A 103 -5.63 -32.70 -29.37
N SER A 104 -4.93 -32.16 -28.38
CA SER A 104 -5.11 -30.75 -28.01
C SER A 104 -4.33 -29.87 -28.99
N THR A 105 -5.06 -29.08 -29.77
CA THR A 105 -4.52 -27.91 -30.46
C THR A 105 -3.68 -27.07 -29.48
N PRO A 106 -2.56 -26.45 -29.91
CA PRO A 106 -1.81 -25.53 -29.07
C PRO A 106 -2.58 -24.20 -28.94
N GLN A 107 -3.77 -24.24 -28.34
CA GLN A 107 -4.41 -23.06 -27.79
C GLN A 107 -3.76 -22.78 -26.43
N GLY A 108 -2.64 -22.05 -26.49
CA GLY A 108 -2.34 -21.03 -25.49
C GLY A 108 -1.96 -21.48 -24.08
N SER A 109 -1.44 -22.69 -23.85
CA SER A 109 -0.81 -23.04 -22.55
C SER A 109 0.60 -22.45 -22.38
N GLY A 110 0.83 -21.26 -22.93
CA GLY A 110 2.03 -20.47 -22.75
C GLY A 110 1.67 -19.08 -22.25
N GLY A 111 1.94 -18.79 -20.97
CA GLY A 111 2.35 -17.44 -20.59
C GLY A 111 1.44 -16.58 -19.71
N GLN A 112 0.30 -17.06 -19.20
CA GLN A 112 -0.44 -16.30 -18.17
C GLN A 112 -0.21 -16.94 -16.79
N GLN A 113 0.94 -16.64 -16.17
CA GLN A 113 1.13 -16.88 -14.74
C GLN A 113 0.27 -15.86 -13.98
N GLU A 114 -1.04 -16.09 -13.94
CA GLU A 114 -1.95 -15.31 -13.14
C GLU A 114 -1.91 -15.83 -11.70
N TYR A 115 -1.30 -15.03 -10.83
CA TYR A 115 -1.34 -15.24 -9.40
C TYR A 115 -2.72 -14.85 -8.90
N TYR A 116 -3.23 -15.51 -7.88
CA TYR A 116 -4.53 -15.19 -7.32
C TYR A 116 -4.56 -15.34 -5.81
N LEU A 117 -5.40 -14.53 -5.18
CA LEU A 117 -5.75 -14.65 -3.78
C LEU A 117 -7.26 -14.61 -3.60
N VAL A 118 -7.73 -15.50 -2.76
CA VAL A 118 -9.12 -15.68 -2.35
C VAL A 118 -9.24 -15.20 -0.91
N PHE A 119 -10.12 -14.23 -0.70
CA PHE A 119 -10.41 -13.63 0.59
C PHE A 119 -11.81 -14.05 1.02
N ILE A 120 -11.92 -14.64 2.20
CA ILE A 120 -13.18 -15.10 2.78
C ILE A 120 -13.45 -14.26 4.02
N GLY A 121 -14.60 -13.58 4.05
CA GLY A 121 -14.91 -12.63 5.11
C GLY A 121 -16.35 -12.11 5.07
N CYS A 122 -16.70 -11.24 6.00
CA CYS A 122 -18.05 -10.68 6.10
C CYS A 122 -18.16 -9.32 5.40
N SER A 123 -19.13 -9.18 4.49
CA SER A 123 -19.40 -7.92 3.77
C SER A 123 -18.16 -7.27 3.14
N LEU A 124 -17.26 -8.11 2.59
CA LEU A 124 -16.05 -7.62 1.93
C LEU A 124 -16.40 -6.87 0.65
N LYS A 125 -15.61 -5.84 0.33
CA LYS A 125 -15.67 -5.11 -0.93
C LYS A 125 -14.42 -5.41 -1.74
N GLU A 126 -14.58 -5.66 -3.03
CA GLU A 126 -13.46 -6.00 -3.92
C GLU A 126 -12.40 -4.90 -3.95
N GLU A 127 -12.80 -3.63 -4.02
CA GLU A 127 -11.86 -2.48 -3.98
C GLU A 127 -11.04 -2.46 -2.70
N SER A 128 -11.66 -2.70 -1.54
CA SER A 128 -10.95 -2.71 -0.26
C SER A 128 -9.94 -3.85 -0.16
N VAL A 129 -10.25 -5.02 -0.73
CA VAL A 129 -9.34 -6.16 -0.82
C VAL A 129 -8.19 -5.87 -1.79
N LYS A 130 -8.48 -5.27 -2.95
CA LYS A 130 -7.47 -4.83 -3.92
C LYS A 130 -6.52 -3.80 -3.32
N ASP A 131 -7.03 -2.81 -2.59
CA ASP A 131 -6.22 -1.80 -1.92
C ASP A 131 -5.37 -2.38 -0.79
N TRP A 132 -5.91 -3.34 -0.04
CA TRP A 132 -5.14 -4.10 0.95
C TRP A 132 -3.97 -4.85 0.30
N LEU A 133 -4.20 -5.44 -0.89
CA LEU A 133 -3.17 -6.16 -1.62
C LEU A 133 -2.12 -5.23 -2.25
N ARG A 134 -2.52 -4.07 -2.78
CA ARG A 134 -1.59 -3.03 -3.27
C ARG A 134 -0.61 -2.59 -2.20
N GLN A 135 -1.06 -2.46 -0.95
CA GLN A 135 -0.18 -2.14 0.19
C GLN A 135 0.82 -3.25 0.53
N SER A 136 0.55 -4.48 0.10
CA SER A 136 1.43 -5.64 0.29
C SER A 136 2.45 -5.81 -0.84
N ALA A 137 2.26 -5.12 -1.96
CA ALA A 137 3.23 -5.03 -3.05
C ALA A 137 4.11 -3.78 -2.90
N LYS A 138 5.20 -3.69 -3.67
CA LYS A 138 6.06 -2.48 -3.78
C LYS A 138 5.36 -1.27 -4.41
N GLN A 139 4.04 -1.27 -4.46
CA GLN A 139 3.20 -0.39 -5.27
C GLN A 139 2.68 0.83 -4.52
N VAL A 140 3.35 1.22 -3.43
CA VAL A 140 3.16 2.58 -2.94
C VAL A 140 3.72 3.48 -4.03
N LYS A 141 2.85 3.95 -4.94
CA LYS A 141 3.16 4.98 -5.94
C LYS A 141 3.98 6.02 -5.21
N PRO A 142 5.28 6.16 -5.52
CA PRO A 142 6.10 7.09 -4.78
C PRO A 142 5.48 8.48 -4.98
N GLN A 143 5.08 9.10 -3.86
CA GLN A 143 4.35 10.35 -3.92
C GLN A 143 5.33 11.45 -4.30
N ARG A 144 4.94 12.27 -5.28
CA ARG A 144 5.70 13.46 -5.62
C ARG A 144 5.85 14.32 -4.38
N LYS A 145 7.07 14.80 -4.15
CA LYS A 145 7.30 15.81 -3.13
C LYS A 145 6.82 17.16 -3.67
N ALA A 146 6.06 17.89 -2.87
CA ALA A 146 5.64 19.25 -3.20
C ALA A 146 6.85 20.18 -3.13
N LEU A 147 6.92 21.15 -4.05
CA LEU A 147 7.93 22.19 -4.01
C LEU A 147 7.76 23.02 -2.75
N LYS A 148 8.88 23.35 -2.10
CA LYS A 148 8.92 24.29 -0.99
C LYS A 148 8.74 25.70 -1.54
N THR A 149 8.02 26.52 -0.78
CA THR A 149 7.97 27.97 -0.98
C THR A 149 8.52 28.66 0.27
N ARG A 150 8.90 29.93 0.16
CA ARG A 150 9.42 30.70 1.31
C ARG A 150 8.49 30.65 2.53
N GLY A 151 7.17 30.70 2.31
CA GLY A 151 6.16 30.64 3.36
C GLY A 151 6.04 29.28 4.06
N MET A 152 6.64 28.22 3.51
CA MET A 152 6.66 26.89 4.11
C MET A 152 7.90 26.64 4.97
N LEU A 153 8.86 27.57 5.00
CA LEU A 153 10.05 27.45 5.83
C LEU A 153 9.67 27.60 7.31
N THR A 154 10.08 26.61 8.09
CA THR A 154 9.92 26.66 9.55
C THR A 154 10.87 27.70 10.15
N GLN A 155 10.52 28.26 11.31
CA GLN A 155 11.42 29.18 12.03
C GLN A 155 12.79 28.55 12.35
N GLN A 156 12.84 27.23 12.54
CA GLN A 156 14.10 26.53 12.77
C GLN A 156 14.96 26.48 11.51
N GLU A 157 14.36 26.23 10.33
CA GLU A 157 15.08 26.30 9.05
C GLU A 157 15.61 27.72 8.81
N ILE A 158 14.82 28.76 9.07
CA ILE A 158 15.24 30.16 8.94
C ILE A 158 16.43 30.44 9.86
N ARG A 159 16.39 30.02 11.13
CA ARG A 159 17.53 30.17 12.04
C ARG A 159 18.77 29.40 11.56
N ASN A 160 18.60 28.20 11.04
CA ASN A 160 19.72 27.39 10.54
C ASN A 160 20.37 28.03 9.30
N ILE A 161 19.57 28.55 8.37
CA ILE A 161 20.04 29.30 7.20
C ILE A 161 20.85 30.52 7.67
N HIS A 162 20.33 31.25 8.65
CA HIS A 162 21.03 32.40 9.23
C HIS A 162 22.37 31.99 9.86
N VAL A 163 22.40 30.99 10.75
CA VAL A 163 23.64 30.53 11.39
C VAL A 163 24.68 30.09 10.36
N LYS A 164 24.26 29.51 9.23
CA LYS A 164 25.20 29.08 8.20
C LYS A 164 25.81 30.23 7.39
N ARG A 165 25.11 31.37 7.27
CA ARG A 165 25.47 32.48 6.37
C ARG A 165 25.62 33.85 7.07
N HIS A 166 25.48 33.94 8.39
CA HIS A 166 25.57 35.21 9.13
C HIS A 166 26.96 35.87 9.12
N LEU A 167 27.98 35.14 8.68
CA LEU A 167 29.35 35.61 8.48
C LEU A 167 29.65 35.96 7.02
N ASP A 168 28.68 35.79 6.13
CA ASP A 168 28.82 36.20 4.72
C ASP A 168 29.01 37.72 4.66
N PRO A 169 29.71 38.24 3.63
CA PRO A 169 30.01 39.67 3.54
C PRO A 169 28.73 40.50 3.52
N LEU A 170 28.71 41.52 4.37
CA LEU A 170 27.57 42.42 4.48
C LEU A 170 27.48 43.34 3.25
N PRO A 171 26.27 43.71 2.83
CA PRO A 171 26.06 44.75 1.82
C PRO A 171 26.69 46.08 2.25
N ALA A 172 27.03 46.91 1.26
CA ALA A 172 27.55 48.24 1.52
C ALA A 172 26.59 49.03 2.43
N GLY A 173 27.15 49.64 3.47
CA GLY A 173 26.40 50.44 4.43
C GLY A 173 25.78 49.66 5.60
N TYR A 174 26.04 48.35 5.71
CA TYR A 174 25.72 47.55 6.88
C TYR A 174 26.97 47.15 7.64
N PHE A 175 26.87 47.09 8.97
CA PHE A 175 27.92 46.55 9.84
C PHE A 175 27.29 45.77 11.00
N TYR A 176 28.05 44.82 11.55
CA TYR A 176 27.66 44.08 12.74
C TYR A 176 28.30 44.71 13.98
N ASN A 177 27.50 45.10 14.97
CA ASN A 177 27.98 45.80 16.17
C ASN A 177 28.32 44.87 17.34
N GLY A 178 28.36 43.56 17.13
CA GLY A 178 28.57 42.55 18.17
C GLY A 178 27.29 41.97 18.76
N THR A 179 26.12 42.57 18.48
CA THR A 179 24.81 42.02 18.87
C THR A 179 23.82 41.98 17.71
N GLN A 180 23.76 43.03 16.89
CA GLN A 180 22.80 43.23 15.81
C GLN A 180 23.48 43.78 14.55
N PHE A 181 22.82 43.62 13.41
CA PHE A 181 23.22 44.28 12.16
C PHE A 181 22.60 45.67 12.11
N VAL A 182 23.42 46.67 11.80
CA VAL A 182 23.02 48.08 11.79
C VAL A 182 23.36 48.70 10.43
N ASN A 183 22.45 49.48 9.87
CA ASN A 183 22.70 50.23 8.64
C ASN A 183 23.20 51.66 8.92
N PHE A 184 23.59 52.40 7.87
CA PHE A 184 24.03 53.80 7.98
C PHE A 184 22.98 54.76 8.55
N PHE A 185 21.69 54.41 8.42
CA PHE A 185 20.57 55.20 8.95
C PHE A 185 20.26 54.90 10.42
N GLY A 186 20.94 53.89 11.01
CA GLY A 186 20.76 53.47 12.40
C GLY A 186 19.68 52.41 12.61
N ASP A 187 19.05 51.88 11.54
CA ASP A 187 18.11 50.78 11.64
C ASP A 187 18.83 49.49 12.05
N LYS A 188 18.19 48.72 12.91
CA LYS A 188 18.76 47.50 13.50
C LYS A 188 17.95 46.28 13.10
N THR A 189 18.64 45.18 12.79
CA THR A 189 18.04 43.88 12.50
C THR A 189 18.82 42.76 13.18
N ASP A 190 18.08 41.79 13.72
CA ASP A 190 18.65 40.59 14.36
C ASP A 190 19.13 39.57 13.34
N PHE A 191 18.61 39.61 12.11
CA PHE A 191 19.00 38.74 11.02
C PHE A 191 19.87 39.47 10.00
N HIS A 192 20.72 38.71 9.33
CA HIS A 192 21.55 39.19 8.23
C HIS A 192 20.72 39.97 7.18
N PRO A 193 21.16 41.12 6.67
CA PRO A 193 20.40 41.94 5.72
C PRO A 193 20.00 41.20 4.42
N LEU A 194 20.79 40.21 4.02
CA LEU A 194 20.53 39.35 2.86
C LEU A 194 19.76 38.07 3.21
N MET A 195 19.08 38.00 4.36
CA MET A 195 18.39 36.79 4.79
C MET A 195 17.34 36.33 3.78
N ASP A 196 16.62 37.25 3.14
CA ASP A 196 15.67 36.93 2.08
C ASP A 196 16.32 36.21 0.90
N GLN A 197 17.51 36.65 0.48
CA GLN A 197 18.28 35.99 -0.56
C GLN A 197 18.71 34.59 -0.12
N PHE A 198 19.22 34.45 1.10
CA PHE A 198 19.63 33.14 1.62
C PHE A 198 18.47 32.14 1.73
N MET A 199 17.27 32.63 2.07
CA MET A 199 16.06 31.82 2.08
C MET A 199 15.66 31.39 0.67
N ASN A 200 15.78 32.28 -0.31
CA ASN A 200 15.49 31.96 -1.71
C ASN A 200 16.47 30.91 -2.25
N ASP A 201 17.77 31.09 -2.05
CA ASP A 201 18.79 30.13 -2.47
C ASP A 201 18.57 28.75 -1.84
N TYR A 202 18.18 28.70 -0.56
CA TYR A 202 17.85 27.43 0.12
C TYR A 202 16.61 26.77 -0.47
N VAL A 203 15.56 27.55 -0.76
CA VAL A 203 14.33 27.03 -1.38
C VAL A 203 14.61 26.53 -2.79
N GLU A 204 15.40 27.27 -3.58
CA GLU A 204 15.78 26.88 -4.93
C GLU A 204 16.57 25.56 -4.92
N GLU A 205 17.57 25.45 -4.06
CA GLU A 205 18.36 24.23 -3.90
C GLU A 205 17.48 23.04 -3.49
N ALA A 206 16.64 23.22 -2.46
CA ALA A 206 15.73 22.18 -2.00
C ALA A 206 14.73 21.77 -3.09
N ASN A 207 14.23 22.74 -3.86
CA ASN A 207 13.32 22.49 -4.97
C ASN A 207 14.00 21.74 -6.11
N ARG A 208 15.26 22.06 -6.42
CA ARG A 208 16.05 21.33 -7.41
C ARG A 208 16.22 19.87 -7.02
N GLU A 209 16.48 19.57 -5.74
CA GLU A 209 16.53 18.19 -5.24
C GLU A 209 15.17 17.49 -5.33
N ILE A 210 14.09 18.20 -4.98
CA ILE A 210 12.70 17.69 -5.10
C ILE A 210 12.35 17.38 -6.56
N GLU A 211 12.73 18.26 -7.49
CA GLU A 211 12.49 18.07 -8.92
C GLU A 211 13.29 16.90 -9.47
N LYS A 212 14.57 16.78 -9.09
CA LYS A 212 15.39 15.62 -9.45
C LYS A 212 14.74 14.33 -8.96
N TYR A 213 14.32 14.28 -7.69
CA TYR A 213 13.59 13.15 -7.13
C TYR A 213 12.29 12.86 -7.90
N ASN A 214 11.45 13.86 -8.13
CA ASN A 214 10.19 13.70 -8.86
C ASN A 214 10.40 13.21 -10.29
N ARG A 215 11.47 13.65 -10.96
CA ARG A 215 11.84 13.21 -12.31
C ARG A 215 12.34 11.77 -12.33
N GLU A 216 13.16 11.38 -11.36
CA GLU A 216 13.56 9.98 -11.17
C GLU A 216 12.35 9.09 -10.88
N LEU A 217 11.35 9.59 -10.14
CA LEU A 217 10.09 8.88 -9.93
C LEU A 217 9.25 8.76 -11.20
N GLU A 218 9.23 9.77 -12.07
CA GLU A 218 8.52 9.71 -13.37
C GLU A 218 9.17 8.70 -14.32
N GLN A 219 10.50 8.54 -14.26
CA GLN A 219 11.22 7.55 -15.06
C GLN A 219 11.03 6.12 -14.55
N GLN A 220 10.65 5.94 -13.28
CA GLN A 220 10.21 4.64 -12.79
C GLN A 220 8.81 4.36 -13.34
N GLU A 221 8.73 3.47 -14.34
CA GLU A 221 7.46 2.92 -14.82
C GLU A 221 6.69 2.28 -13.65
N TYR A 222 5.70 3.01 -13.17
CA TYR A 222 4.73 2.49 -12.22
C TYR A 222 3.68 1.69 -12.99
N HIS A 223 3.49 0.45 -12.58
CA HIS A 223 2.45 -0.40 -13.12
C HIS A 223 1.65 -1.02 -11.98
N ASP A 224 0.33 -0.92 -12.07
CA ASP A 224 -0.58 -1.47 -11.06
C ASP A 224 -0.52 -3.01 -11.00
N LEU A 225 -0.97 -3.59 -9.88
CA LEU A 225 -0.93 -5.04 -9.65
C LEU A 225 -1.85 -5.78 -10.61
N PHE A 226 -2.93 -5.08 -10.93
CA PHE A 226 -4.08 -5.55 -11.68
C PHE A 226 -4.09 -5.03 -13.12
N GLU A 227 -3.11 -4.21 -13.51
CA GLU A 227 -2.91 -3.83 -14.91
C GLU A 227 -2.43 -5.06 -15.69
N GLN A 228 -3.25 -5.53 -16.63
CA GLN A 228 -2.83 -6.55 -17.60
C GLN A 228 -1.77 -5.93 -18.52
N LYS A 229 -0.68 -6.67 -18.77
CA LYS A 229 0.26 -6.27 -19.83
C LYS A 229 -0.52 -6.25 -21.16
N PRO A 230 -0.40 -5.19 -21.98
CA PRO A 230 -0.97 -5.18 -23.32
C PRO A 230 -0.37 -6.28 -24.20
#